data_AF-A0A6X0RH87-F1
#
_entry.id   AF-A0A6X0RH87-F1
#
_cell.length_a   1.000
_cell.length_b   1.000
_cell.length_c   1.000
_cell.angle_alpha   90.00
_cell.angle_beta   90.00
_cell.angle_gamma   90.00
#
_symmetry.space_group_name_H-M   'P 1'
#
loop_
_entity.id
_entity.type
_entity.pdbx_description
1 polymer ?
#
loop_
_entity_poly.entity_id
_entity_poly.type
_entity_poly.pdbx_seq_one_letter_code
_entity_poly.pdbx_strand_id
1 'polypeptide(L)'
;MTKIRINKEKMNNHATTLGESAGKLDYYPLKNGNMSYTQTNSIHLFRESLLELLEGIENLGSVAQDDATRIKQMGEAFAKQDKSISQKMNLEVR
;
A
#
# COMPACT_ATOMS: atom_id res chain seq x y z
N MET A 1 24.72 -55.30 -3.37
CA MET A 1 24.67 -54.56 -2.07
C MET A 1 26.08 -54.13 -1.71
N THR A 2 26.38 -52.84 -1.75
CA THR A 2 27.70 -52.30 -1.41
C THR A 2 27.84 -52.23 0.11
N LYS A 3 28.85 -52.89 0.69
CA LYS A 3 29.14 -52.77 2.13
C LYS A 3 29.82 -51.43 2.38
N ILE A 4 29.11 -50.50 3.02
CA ILE A 4 29.68 -49.23 3.45
C ILE A 4 30.35 -49.44 4.81
N ARG A 5 31.66 -49.24 4.89
CA ARG A 5 32.43 -49.27 6.14
C ARG A 5 32.54 -47.85 6.67
N ILE A 6 31.85 -47.56 7.78
CA ILE A 6 31.87 -46.25 8.43
C ILE A 6 32.53 -46.39 9.80
N ASN A 7 33.38 -45.42 10.14
CA ASN A 7 33.95 -45.31 11.48
C ASN A 7 32.85 -44.86 12.46
N LYS A 8 32.61 -45.67 13.50
CA LYS A 8 31.55 -45.45 14.50
C LYS A 8 31.62 -44.07 15.18
N GLU A 9 32.83 -43.62 15.51
CA GLU A 9 33.05 -42.34 16.18
C GLU A 9 32.69 -41.18 15.25
N LYS A 10 33.12 -41.22 13.98
CA LYS A 10 32.72 -40.22 12.97
C LYS A 10 31.21 -40.20 12.75
N MET A 11 30.56 -41.36 12.71
CA MET A 11 29.11 -41.43 12.56
C MET A 11 28.37 -40.81 13.75
N ASN A 12 28.84 -41.09 14.97
CA ASN A 12 28.27 -40.50 16.18
C ASN A 12 28.47 -38.98 16.20
N ASN A 13 29.65 -38.48 15.83
CA ASN A 13 29.90 -37.04 15.77
C ASN A 13 28.97 -36.36 14.76
N HIS A 14 28.79 -36.94 13.57
CA HIS A 14 27.83 -36.41 12.59
C HIS A 14 26.39 -36.45 13.10
N ALA A 15 25.98 -37.51 13.80
CA ALA A 15 24.66 -37.61 14.39
C ALA A 15 24.44 -36.55 15.49
N THR A 16 25.44 -36.30 16.33
CA THR A 16 25.40 -35.25 17.35
C THR A 16 25.30 -33.87 16.72
N THR A 17 26.15 -33.54 15.73
CA THR A 17 26.08 -32.26 15.01
C THR A 17 24.73 -32.08 14.32
N LEU A 18 24.17 -33.14 13.75
CA LEU A 18 22.85 -33.09 13.11
C LEU A 18 21.74 -32.82 14.15
N GLY A 19 21.79 -33.48 15.30
CA GLY A 19 20.84 -33.24 16.40
C GLY A 19 20.92 -31.80 16.95
N GLU A 20 22.13 -31.29 17.16
CA GLU A 20 22.38 -29.90 17.59
C GLU A 20 21.91 -28.87 16.56
N SER A 21 22.04 -29.18 15.27
CA SER A 21 21.59 -28.31 14.18
C SER A 21 20.08 -28.35 14.01
N ALA A 22 19.46 -29.53 14.18
CA ALA A 22 18.01 -29.70 14.11
C ALA A 22 17.29 -28.92 15.22
N GLY A 23 17.85 -28.87 16.43
CA GLY A 23 17.33 -28.02 17.52
C GLY A 23 17.44 -26.51 17.28
N LYS A 24 18.13 -26.07 16.21
CA LYS A 24 18.22 -24.67 15.78
C LYS A 24 17.31 -24.35 14.58
N LEU A 25 16.62 -25.34 14.02
CA LEU A 25 15.69 -25.16 12.91
C LEU A 25 14.31 -24.64 13.35
N ASP A 26 14.09 -24.46 14.65
CA ASP A 26 12.86 -23.85 15.15
C ASP A 26 12.71 -22.43 14.59
N TYR A 27 11.83 -22.31 13.60
CA TYR A 27 11.47 -21.04 13.00
C TYR A 27 10.48 -20.33 13.95
N TYR A 28 10.98 -19.29 14.62
CA TYR A 28 10.17 -18.40 15.45
C TYR A 28 9.97 -17.07 14.73
N PRO A 29 8.80 -16.83 14.10
CA PRO A 29 8.54 -15.61 13.32
C PRO A 29 8.73 -14.31 14.12
N LEU A 30 8.52 -14.38 15.44
CA LEU A 30 8.60 -13.25 16.36
C LEU A 30 10.00 -13.00 16.93
N LYS A 31 10.95 -13.92 16.71
CA LYS A 31 12.32 -13.80 17.24
C LYS A 31 13.18 -12.98 16.27
N ASN A 32 14.03 -12.09 16.80
CA ASN A 32 15.02 -11.30 16.05
C ASN A 32 14.45 -10.37 14.96
N GLY A 33 13.17 -9.97 15.01
CA GLY A 33 12.59 -9.06 14.02
C GLY A 33 12.35 -9.69 12.64
N ASN A 34 12.34 -11.02 12.54
CA ASN A 34 12.15 -11.75 11.28
C ASN A 34 10.77 -11.56 10.66
N MET A 35 9.79 -11.02 11.39
CA MET A 35 8.44 -10.70 10.89
C MET A 35 8.46 -9.83 9.63
N SER A 36 9.34 -8.82 9.58
CA SER A 36 9.40 -7.89 8.44
C SER A 36 9.72 -8.58 7.11
N TYR A 37 10.46 -9.70 7.17
CA TYR A 37 10.89 -10.48 6.01
C TYR A 37 9.91 -11.62 5.65
N THR A 38 8.82 -11.78 6.39
CA THR A 38 7.84 -12.82 6.08
C THR A 38 6.95 -12.41 4.92
N GLN A 39 6.57 -13.38 4.09
CA GLN A 39 5.59 -13.17 3.02
C GLN A 39 4.25 -12.66 3.55
N THR A 40 3.88 -13.04 4.78
CA THR A 40 2.68 -12.51 5.45
C THR A 40 2.77 -11.01 5.69
N ASN A 41 3.93 -10.50 6.12
CA ASN A 41 4.14 -9.07 6.31
C ASN A 41 4.13 -8.30 4.98
N SER A 42 4.74 -8.84 3.92
CA SER A 42 4.70 -8.18 2.60
C SER A 42 3.29 -8.15 1.98
N ILE A 43 2.50 -9.21 2.15
CA ILE A 43 1.09 -9.24 1.70
C ILE A 43 0.25 -8.26 2.51
N HIS A 44 0.46 -8.19 3.83
CA HIS A 44 -0.23 -7.23 4.68
C HIS A 44 0.10 -5.79 4.27
N LEU A 45 1.38 -5.44 4.13
CA LEU A 45 1.80 -4.12 3.68
C LEU A 45 1.22 -3.77 2.31
N PHE A 46 1.24 -4.70 1.35
CA PHE A 46 0.65 -4.47 0.04
C PHE A 46 -0.86 -4.21 0.11
N ARG A 47 -1.58 -4.96 0.95
CA ARG A 47 -3.01 -4.73 1.20
C ARG A 47 -3.27 -3.34 1.77
N GLU A 48 -2.52 -2.93 2.79
CA GLU A 48 -2.70 -1.60 3.39
C GLU A 48 -2.42 -0.48 2.38
N SER A 49 -1.33 -0.59 1.59
CA SER A 49 -1.03 0.40 0.55
C SER A 49 -2.11 0.50 -0.54
N LEU A 50 -2.78 -0.60 -0.89
CA LEU A 50 -3.91 -0.56 -1.83
C LEU A 50 -5.13 0.14 -1.23
N LEU A 51 -5.39 -0.03 0.07
CA LEU A 51 -6.49 0.67 0.76
C LEU A 51 -6.22 2.17 0.85
N GLU A 52 -5.00 2.57 1.22
CA GLU A 52 -4.59 3.98 1.26
C GLU A 52 -4.69 4.64 -0.13
N LEU A 53 -4.31 3.93 -1.20
CA LEU A 53 -4.47 4.42 -2.56
C LEU A 53 -5.94 4.64 -2.92
N LEU A 54 -6.82 3.69 -2.58
CA LEU A 54 -8.25 3.79 -2.85
C LEU A 54 -8.85 5.02 -2.16
N GLU A 55 -8.56 5.20 -0.87
CA GLU A 55 -9.01 6.37 -0.10
C GLU A 55 -8.49 7.68 -0.70
N GLY A 56 -7.22 7.71 -1.14
CA GLY A 56 -6.64 8.86 -1.82
C GLY A 56 -7.37 9.23 -3.13
N ILE A 57 -7.76 8.22 -3.92
CA ILE A 57 -8.52 8.42 -5.18
C ILE A 57 -9.93 8.92 -4.90
N GLU A 58 -10.62 8.36 -3.90
CA GLU A 58 -11.96 8.81 -3.51
C GLU A 58 -11.95 10.28 -3.05
N ASN A 59 -10.97 10.65 -2.22
CA ASN A 59 -10.78 12.03 -1.79
C ASN A 59 -10.51 12.98 -2.95
N LEU A 60 -9.67 12.59 -3.92
CA LEU A 60 -9.42 13.38 -5.12
C LEU A 60 -10.71 13.61 -5.93
N GLY A 61 -11.53 12.57 -6.08
CA GLY A 61 -12.83 12.66 -6.76
C GLY A 61 -13.76 13.67 -6.09
N SER A 62 -13.83 13.66 -4.75
CA SER A 62 -14.64 14.63 -4.00
C SER A 62 -14.15 16.07 -4.21
N VAL A 63 -12.84 16.31 -4.14
CA VAL A 63 -12.27 17.66 -4.35
C VAL A 63 -12.55 18.15 -5.77
N ALA A 64 -12.39 17.28 -6.78
CA ALA A 64 -12.69 17.64 -8.17
C ALA A 64 -14.17 18.02 -8.36
N GLN A 65 -15.09 17.34 -7.69
CA GLN A 65 -16.52 17.63 -7.72
C GLN A 65 -16.86 18.97 -7.06
N ASP A 66 -16.23 19.27 -5.92
CA ASP A 66 -16.36 20.55 -5.23
C ASP A 66 -15.86 21.70 -6.11
N ASP A 67 -14.69 21.53 -6.75
CA ASP A 67 -14.12 22.53 -7.65
C ASP A 67 -14.98 22.73 -8.91
N ALA A 68 -15.53 21.66 -9.50
CA ALA A 68 -16.47 21.77 -10.60
C ALA A 68 -17.72 22.59 -10.20
N THR A 69 -18.23 22.36 -8.98
CA THR A 69 -19.36 23.11 -8.43
C THR A 69 -19.01 24.59 -8.24
N ARG A 70 -17.83 24.89 -7.71
CA ARG A 70 -17.34 26.28 -7.53
C ARG A 70 -17.17 27.00 -8.86
N ILE A 71 -16.57 26.35 -9.86
CA ILE A 71 -16.39 26.92 -11.21
C ILE A 71 -17.75 27.29 -11.82
N LYS A 72 -18.74 26.39 -11.70
CA LYS A 72 -20.11 26.67 -12.17
C LYS A 72 -20.72 27.87 -11.46
N GLN A 73 -20.63 27.94 -10.14
CA GLN A 73 -21.15 29.06 -9.35
C GLN A 73 -20.47 30.38 -9.70
N MET A 74 -19.15 30.38 -9.92
CA MET A 74 -18.42 31.55 -10.39
C MET A 74 -18.92 32.01 -11.77
N GLY A 75 -19.09 31.09 -12.71
CA GLY A 75 -19.63 31.40 -14.04
C GLY A 75 -21.02 32.03 -13.99
N GLU A 76 -21.92 31.48 -13.17
CA GLU A 76 -23.25 32.04 -12.95
C GLU A 76 -23.21 33.43 -12.30
N ALA A 77 -22.30 33.66 -11.35
CA ALA A 77 -22.11 34.95 -10.71
C ALA A 77 -21.59 36.01 -11.69
N PHE A 78 -20.60 35.66 -12.53
CA PHE A 78 -20.09 36.55 -13.57
C PHE A 78 -21.17 36.90 -14.60
N ALA A 79 -21.96 35.92 -15.07
CA ALA A 79 -23.05 36.17 -16.01
C ALA A 79 -24.13 37.10 -15.42
N LYS A 80 -24.47 36.94 -14.14
CA LYS A 80 -25.41 37.84 -13.43
C LYS A 80 -24.85 39.26 -13.33
N GLN A 81 -23.57 39.39 -12.99
CA GLN A 81 -22.90 40.68 -12.88
C GLN A 81 -22.84 41.40 -14.24
N ASP A 82 -22.49 40.67 -15.30
CA ASP A 82 -22.40 41.20 -16.66
C ASP A 82 -23.76 41.71 -17.18
N LYS A 83 -24.82 40.95 -16.93
CA LYS A 83 -26.20 41.38 -17.22
C LYS A 83 -26.58 42.64 -16.44
N SER A 84 -26.22 42.73 -15.16
CA SER A 84 -26.50 43.90 -14.32
C SER A 84 -25.78 45.15 -14.82
N ILE A 85 -24.52 45.02 -15.22
CA ILE A 85 -23.72 46.13 -15.78
C ILE A 85 -24.30 46.56 -17.12
N SER A 86 -24.62 45.62 -18.01
CA SER A 86 -25.21 45.91 -19.33
C SER A 86 -26.53 46.70 -19.21
N GLN A 87 -27.40 46.29 -18.27
CA GLN A 87 -28.64 47.02 -17.95
C GLN A 87 -28.39 48.44 -17.43
N LYS A 88 -27.36 48.63 -16.59
CA LYS A 88 -26.98 49.97 -16.08
C LYS A 88 -26.37 50.85 -17.17
N MET A 89 -25.75 50.27 -18.18
CA MET A 89 -25.03 50.98 -19.24
C MET A 89 -25.87 51.26 -20.50
N ASN A 90 -27.14 50.84 -20.56
CA ASN A 90 -27.98 50.92 -21.78
C ASN A 90 -27.30 50.28 -23.01
N LEU A 91 -26.48 49.26 -22.80
CA LEU A 91 -25.84 48.52 -23.90
C LEU A 91 -26.72 47.32 -24.24
N GLU A 92 -27.32 47.32 -25.44
CA GLU A 92 -28.02 46.15 -25.98
C GLU A 92 -27.01 45.02 -26.25
N VAL A 93 -27.15 43.90 -25.54
CA VAL A 93 -26.37 42.68 -25.78
C VAL A 93 -27.08 41.90 -26.90
N ARG A 94 -26.46 41.85 -28.09
CA ARG A 94 -26.86 40.99 -29.22
C ARG A 94 -26.17 39.62 -29.14
#